data_AF-A0A933HI48-F1
#
_entry.id   AF-A0A933HI48-F1
#
_cell.length_a   1.000
_cell.length_b   1.000
_cell.length_c   1.000
_cell.angle_alpha   90.00
_cell.angle_beta   90.00
_cell.angle_gamma   90.00
#
_symmetry.space_group_name_H-M   'P 1'
#
loop_
_entity.id
_entity.type
_entity.pdbx_description
1 polymer ?
#
loop_
_entity_poly.entity_id
_entity_poly.type
_entity_poly.pdbx_seq_one_letter_code
_entity_poly.pdbx_strand_id
1 'polypeptide(L)' 'MLFNSYEFIFLFLPIVLVVYWGIAVRQRNWRLLWLTLASYYFYAFWNYQYLALIIASTAIDYWVGPKI' A
#
# COMPACT_ATOMS: atom_id res chain seq x y z
N MET A 1 9.68 -5.01 -6.69
CA MET A 1 11.01 -4.70 -6.16
C MET A 1 11.31 -5.76 -5.12
N LEU A 2 12.54 -6.27 -4.99
CA LEU A 2 12.84 -7.17 -3.88
C LEU A 2 13.03 -6.35 -2.60
N PHE A 3 12.62 -6.89 -1.46
CA PHE A 3 12.81 -6.22 -0.17
C PHE A 3 14.27 -5.90 0.15
N ASN A 4 15.21 -6.70 -0.37
CA ASN A 4 16.64 -6.51 -0.19
C ASN A 4 17.28 -5.60 -1.25
N SER A 5 16.51 -5.07 -2.20
CA SER A 5 17.05 -4.17 -3.22
C SER A 5 17.34 -2.79 -2.63
N TYR A 6 18.45 -2.19 -3.06
CA TYR A 6 18.81 -0.81 -2.70
C TYR A 6 17.71 0.20 -3.03
N GLU A 7 17.00 0.00 -4.14
CA GLU A 7 15.85 0.82 -4.55
C GLU A 7 14.72 0.79 -3.51
N PHE A 8 14.46 -0.36 -2.88
CA PHE A 8 13.43 -0.47 -1.86
C PHE A 8 13.82 0.30 -0.58
N ILE A 9 15.05 0.09 -0.13
CA ILE A 9 15.54 0.64 1.15
C ILE A 9 15.77 2.15 1.06
N PHE A 10 16.39 2.63 -0.03
CA PHE A 10 16.84 4.03 -0.13
C PHE A 10 15.88 4.96 -0.87
N LEU A 11 14.95 4.42 -1.69
CA LEU A 11 13.95 5.24 -2.39
C LEU A 11 12.55 4.94 -1.89
N PHE A 12 12.07 3.72 -2.09
CA PHE A 12 10.66 3.39 -1.85
C PHE A 12 10.24 3.62 -0.39
N LEU A 13 10.96 3.03 0.56
CA LEU A 13 10.63 3.12 1.99
C LEU A 13 10.67 4.56 2.54
N PRO A 14 11.73 5.37 2.32
CA PRO A 14 11.75 6.75 2.80
C PRO A 14 10.68 7.62 2.14
N ILE A 15 10.41 7.45 0.84
CA ILE A 15 9.32 8.19 0.17
C ILE A 15 7.96 7.84 0.79
N VAL A 16 7.67 6.55 0.96
CA VAL A 16 6.40 6.09 1.57
C VAL A 16 6.24 6.64 2.98
N LEU A 17 7.30 6.64 3.79
CA LEU A 17 7.27 7.19 5.13
C LEU A 17 7.10 8.72 5.12
N VAL A 18 7.87 9.46 4.32
CA VAL A 18 7.75 10.93 4.25
C VAL A 18 6.32 11.33 3.89
N VAL A 19 5.71 10.67 2.90
CA VAL A 19 4.32 10.94 2.52
C VAL A 19 3.35 10.50 3.62
N TYR A 20 3.57 9.36 4.28
CA TYR A 20 2.75 8.90 5.41
C TYR A 20 2.71 9.93 6.55
N TRP A 21 3.88 10.46 6.94
CA TRP A 21 4.00 11.47 7.99
C TRP A 21 3.48 12.83 7.52
N GLY A 22 3.64 13.19 6.24
CA GLY A 22 3.07 14.41 5.66
C GLY A 22 1.54 14.40 5.59
N ILE A 23 0.93 13.25 5.31
CA ILE A 23 -0.54 13.06 5.29
C ILE A 23 -1.13 13.06 6.69
N ALA A 24 -0.33 12.79 7.74
CA ALA A 24 -0.79 12.71 9.13
C ALA A 24 -1.48 14.01 9.62
N VAL A 25 -1.25 15.14 8.96
CA VAL A 25 -1.86 16.43 9.31
C VAL A 25 -3.35 16.52 8.93
N ARG A 26 -3.84 15.71 7.97
CA ARG A 26 -5.13 15.98 7.32
C ARG A 26 -6.26 14.99 7.59
N GLN A 27 -6.01 13.69 7.83
CA GLN A 27 -7.02 12.70 8.27
C GLN A 27 -6.48 11.26 8.31
N ARG A 28 -6.96 10.44 9.26
CA ARG A 28 -6.54 9.02 9.43
C ARG A 28 -6.86 8.12 8.23
N ASN A 29 -7.96 8.39 7.51
CA ASN A 29 -8.38 7.58 6.36
C ASN A 29 -7.40 7.70 5.18
N TRP A 30 -6.90 8.90 4.91
CA TRP A 30 -5.92 9.13 3.84
C TRP A 30 -4.59 8.42 4.09
N ARG A 31 -4.22 8.28 5.36
CA ARG A 31 -3.02 7.56 5.78
C ARG A 31 -3.14 6.06 5.49
N LEU A 32 -4.30 5.48 5.76
CA LEU A 32 -4.59 4.08 5.42
C LEU A 32 -4.61 3.87 3.91
N LEU A 33 -5.27 4.78 3.17
CA LEU A 33 -5.33 4.75 1.71
C LEU A 33 -3.93 4.85 1.06
N TRP A 34 -3.05 5.70 1.60
CA TRP A 34 -1.68 5.79 1.14
C TRP A 34 -0.91 4.48 1.34
N LEU A 35 -1.01 3.89 2.53
CA LEU A 35 -0.33 2.62 2.83
C LEU A 35 -0.85 1.46 1.96
N THR A 36 -2.16 1.39 1.69
CA THR A 36 -2.70 0.35 0.80
C THR A 36 -2.22 0.54 -0.65
N LEU A 37 -2.21 1.77 -1.16
CA LEU A 37 -1.67 2.05 -2.50
C LEU A 37 -0.18 1.75 -2.60
N ALA A 38 0.61 2.12 -1.58
CA ALA A 38 2.04 1.79 -1.52
C ALA A 38 2.26 0.28 -1.51
N SER A 39 1.47 -0.46 -0.74
CA SER A 39 1.51 -1.93 -0.70
C SER A 39 1.21 -2.54 -2.07
N TYR A 40 0.16 -2.07 -2.75
CA TYR A 40 -0.19 -2.51 -4.10
C TYR A 40 0.90 -2.22 -5.11
N TYR A 41 1.50 -1.02 -5.07
CA TYR A 41 2.60 -0.68 -5.97
C TYR A 41 3.81 -1.60 -5.77
N PHE A 42 4.18 -1.86 -4.51
CA PHE A 42 5.27 -2.78 -4.19
C PHE A 42 4.99 -4.20 -4.72
N TYR A 43 3.78 -4.70 -4.53
CA TYR A 43 3.36 -6.02 -5.02
C TYR A 43 3.28 -6.09 -6.55
N ALA A 44 2.77 -5.06 -7.22
CA ALA A 44 2.67 -5.00 -8.67
C ALA A 44 4.04 -5.14 -9.34
N PHE A 45 5.07 -4.56 -8.71
CA PHE A 45 6.44 -4.64 -9.20
C PHE A 45 7.05 -6.04 -9.00
N TRP A 46 6.52 -6.86 -8.10
CA TRP A 46 7.00 -8.23 -7.89
C TRP A 46 6.26 -9.24 -8.77
N ASN A 47 4.92 -9.20 -8.79
CA ASN A 47 4.11 -10.02 -9.68
C ASN A 47 2.73 -9.39 -9.91
N TYR A 48 2.53 -8.83 -11.11
CA TYR A 48 1.30 -8.15 -11.50
C TYR A 48 0.08 -9.08 -11.60
N GLN A 49 0.26 -10.39 -11.82
CA GLN A 49 -0.86 -11.33 -11.97
C GLN A 49 -1.61 -11.53 -10.64
N TYR A 50 -0.89 -11.54 -9.52
CA TYR A 50 -1.49 -11.66 -8.19
C TYR A 50 -2.04 -10.32 -7.66
N LEU A 51 -1.68 -9.20 -8.28
CA LEU A 51 -2.17 -7.88 -7.88
C LEU A 51 -3.69 -7.81 -7.95
N ALA A 52 -4.29 -8.30 -9.03
CA ALA A 52 -5.74 -8.29 -9.23
C ALA A 52 -6.46 -9.09 -8.13
N LEU A 53 -5.87 -10.22 -7.70
CA LEU A 53 -6.41 -11.05 -6.62
C LEU A 53 -6.36 -10.34 -5.27
N ILE A 54 -5.24 -9.68 -4.96
CA ILE A 54 -5.07 -8.92 -3.72
C ILE A 54 -6.04 -7.73 -3.68
N ILE A 55 -6.18 -7.00 -4.78
CA ILE A 55 -7.12 -5.87 -4.87
C ILE A 55 -8.55 -6.38 -4.69
N ALA A 56 -8.93 -7.48 -5.36
CA ALA A 56 -10.25 -8.07 -5.23
C ALA A 56 -10.54 -8.52 -3.78
N SER A 57 -9.61 -9.23 -3.14
CA SER A 57 -9.73 -9.65 -1.74
C SER A 57 -9.93 -8.45 -0.82
N THR A 58 -9.06 -7.45 -0.92
CA THR A 58 -9.10 -6.28 -0.05
C THR A 58 -10.39 -5.47 -0.27
N ALA A 59 -10.89 -5.40 -1.51
CA ALA A 59 -12.16 -4.75 -1.81
C ALA A 59 -13.35 -5.51 -1.21
N ILE A 60 -13.37 -6.85 -1.32
CA ILE A 60 -14.40 -7.69 -0.71
C ILE A 60 -14.39 -7.50 0.82
N ASP A 61 -13.22 -7.59 1.44
CA ASP A 61 -13.05 -7.40 2.89
C ASP A 61 -13.51 -6.02 3.36
N TYR A 62 -13.22 -4.97 2.58
CA TYR A 62 -13.65 -3.62 2.90
C TYR A 62 -15.18 -3.43 2.84
N TRP A 63 -15.86 -4.12 1.92
CA TRP A 63 -17.32 -4.03 1.75
C TRP A 63 -18.10 -4.95 2.70
N VAL A 64 -17.53 -6.10 3.04
CA VAL A 64 -18.17 -7.12 3.88
C VAL A 64 -17.84 -6.90 5.36
N GLY A 65 -16.62 -6.48 5.68
CA GLY A 65 -16.15 -6.27 7.06
C GLY A 65 -17.05 -5.37 7.93
N PRO A 66 -17.64 -4.27 7.43
CA PRO A 66 -18.58 -3.45 8.20
C PRO A 66 -19.96 -4.08 8.43
N LYS A 67 -20.28 -5.20 7.77
CA LYS A 67 -21.59 -5.87 7.80
C LYS A 67 -21.60 -7.12 8.70
N ILE A 68 -20.47 -7.46 9.31
CA ILE A 68 -20.30 -8.54 10.30
C ILE A 68 -20.17 -7.90 11.68
#